data_AF-A0A840VEQ2-F1
#
_entry.id   AF-A0A840VEQ2-F1
#
_cell.length_a   1.000
_cell.length_b   1.000
_cell.length_c   1.000
_cell.angle_alpha   90.00
_cell.angle_beta   90.00
_cell.angle_gamma   90.00
#
_symmetry.space_group_name_H-M   'P 1'
#
loop_
_entity.id
_entity.type
_entity.pdbx_description
1 polymer ?
#
loop_
_entity_poly.entity_id
_entity_poly.type
_entity_poly.pdbx_seq_one_letter_code
_entity_poly.pdbx_strand_id
1 'polypeptide(L)'
;MVKISTSRLGFMLCAFLLPGLIGTFASFSIPAPVIDELHQQEALDAVLTAPNAASQAAAIAALADKVDPDTAALVTNGTGPLPARVAAAEQNMRREVVAQAKAAAYKIRLMVITMTVLGAVFGVLLMGPNKND
;
A
#
# COMPACT_ATOMS: atom_id res chain seq x y z
N MET A 1 10.18 -0.97 49.17
CA MET A 1 10.41 0.03 48.09
C MET A 1 10.91 -0.73 46.87
N VAL A 2 10.08 -0.90 45.85
CA VAL A 2 10.43 -1.71 44.66
C VAL A 2 11.50 -0.97 43.87
N LYS A 3 12.72 -1.53 43.78
CA LYS A 3 13.77 -0.99 42.89
C LYS A 3 13.37 -1.29 41.44
N ILE A 4 12.75 -0.31 40.80
CA ILE A 4 12.45 -0.37 39.37
C ILE A 4 13.79 -0.25 38.63
N SER A 5 14.20 -1.32 37.92
CA SER A 5 15.42 -1.25 37.12
C SER A 5 15.15 -0.41 35.87
N THR A 6 16.00 0.59 35.64
CA THR A 6 15.93 1.51 34.49
C THR A 6 15.95 0.76 33.16
N SER A 7 16.63 -0.39 33.12
CA SER A 7 16.64 -1.32 31.98
C SER A 7 15.27 -1.93 31.66
N ARG A 8 14.45 -2.27 32.67
CA ARG A 8 13.08 -2.78 32.46
C ARG A 8 12.15 -1.70 31.93
N LEU A 9 12.33 -0.47 32.40
CA LEU A 9 11.54 0.68 31.97
C LEU A 9 11.87 1.07 30.52
N GLY A 10 13.15 1.05 30.15
CA GLY A 10 13.58 1.21 28.75
C GLY A 10 13.08 0.10 27.82
N PHE A 11 13.08 -1.15 28.28
CA PHE A 11 12.54 -2.27 27.51
C PHE A 11 11.03 -2.12 27.26
N MET A 12 10.25 -1.81 28.31
CA MET A 12 8.81 -1.53 28.18
C MET A 12 8.55 -0.37 27.22
N LEU A 13 9.32 0.72 27.32
CA LEU A 13 9.17 1.86 26.42
C LEU A 13 9.40 1.46 24.95
N CYS A 14 10.51 0.77 24.63
CA CYS A 14 10.78 0.30 23.28
C CYS A 14 9.73 -0.72 22.78
N ALA A 15 9.24 -1.59 23.66
CA ALA A 15 8.23 -2.60 23.34
C ALA A 15 6.88 -1.99 22.95
N PHE A 16 6.53 -0.81 23.46
CA PHE A 16 5.31 -0.10 23.07
C PHE A 16 5.53 0.91 21.93
N LEU A 17 6.68 1.58 21.94
CA LEU A 17 6.96 2.69 21.04
C LEU A 17 7.28 2.20 19.63
N LEU A 18 8.01 1.09 19.48
CA LEU A 18 8.35 0.55 18.16
C LEU A 18 7.12 0.00 17.41
N PRO A 19 6.26 -0.87 18.00
CA PRO A 19 5.04 -1.31 17.31
C PRO A 19 4.06 -0.16 17.04
N GLY A 20 3.96 0.82 17.95
CA GLY A 20 3.12 2.00 17.77
C GLY A 20 3.54 2.86 16.57
N LEU A 21 4.86 3.09 16.40
CA LEU A 21 5.42 3.79 15.24
C LEU A 21 5.21 3.02 13.93
N ILE A 22 5.41 1.70 13.93
CA ILE A 22 5.18 0.88 12.74
C ILE A 22 3.70 0.92 12.34
N GLY A 23 2.78 0.85 13.31
CA GLY A 23 1.33 0.96 13.05
C GLY A 23 0.92 2.32 12.46
N THR A 24 1.56 3.40 12.90
CA THR A 24 1.31 4.74 12.33
C THR A 24 1.84 4.86 10.91
N PHE A 25 3.05 4.38 10.61
CA PHE A 25 3.56 4.37 9.23
C PHE A 25 2.76 3.45 8.29
N ALA A 26 2.30 2.30 8.79
CA ALA A 26 1.42 1.40 8.05
C ALA A 26 0.14 2.11 7.58
N SER A 27 -0.41 2.99 8.43
CA SER A 27 -1.63 3.74 8.15
C SER A 27 -1.49 4.75 7.01
N PHE A 28 -0.26 5.22 6.73
CA PHE A 28 0.03 6.13 5.60
C PHE A 28 0.37 5.39 4.30
N SER A 29 0.76 4.12 4.36
CA SER A 29 1.06 3.31 3.15
C SER A 29 -0.17 2.64 2.52
N ILE A 30 -1.27 2.50 3.27
CA ILE A 30 -2.52 1.90 2.77
C ILE A 30 -3.32 2.82 1.82
N PRO A 31 -3.34 4.16 1.98
CA PRO A 31 -4.12 5.05 1.10
C PRO A 31 -3.55 5.24 -0.31
N ALA A 32 -2.23 5.11 -0.51
CA ALA A 32 -1.60 5.45 -1.79
C ALA A 32 -2.19 4.70 -3.00
N PRO A 33 -2.38 3.36 -2.96
CA PRO A 33 -2.97 2.62 -4.07
C PRO A 33 -4.43 2.99 -4.34
N VAL A 34 -5.17 3.43 -3.32
CA VAL A 34 -6.59 3.77 -3.43
C VAL A 34 -6.76 5.14 -4.08
N ILE A 35 -5.88 6.10 -3.77
CA ILE A 35 -5.90 7.43 -4.41
C ILE A 35 -5.50 7.31 -5.88
N ASP A 36 -4.52 6.48 -6.20
CA ASP A 36 -4.14 6.21 -7.59
C ASP A 36 -5.29 5.55 -8.37
N GLU A 37 -6.00 4.59 -7.77
CA GLU A 37 -7.18 3.97 -8.39
C GLU A 37 -8.28 5.00 -8.70
N LEU A 38 -8.54 5.94 -7.78
CA LEU A 38 -9.55 6.98 -7.98
C LEU A 38 -9.19 7.90 -9.15
N HIS A 39 -7.93 8.32 -9.27
CA HIS A 39 -7.49 9.14 -10.41
C HIS A 39 -7.56 8.38 -11.74
N GLN A 40 -7.23 7.09 -11.73
CA GLN A 40 -7.34 6.23 -12.92
C GLN A 40 -8.82 6.00 -13.31
N GLN A 41 -9.73 5.84 -12.34
CA GLN A 41 -11.17 5.75 -12.58
C GLN A 41 -11.74 7.05 -13.18
N GLU A 42 -11.37 8.21 -12.64
CA GLU A 42 -11.79 9.50 -13.19
C GLU A 42 -11.32 9.69 -14.64
N ALA A 43 -10.11 9.24 -14.97
CA ALA A 43 -9.58 9.29 -16.33
C ALA A 43 -10.35 8.38 -17.29
N LEU A 44 -10.75 7.18 -16.85
CA LEU A 44 -11.57 6.26 -17.64
C LEU A 44 -13.01 6.78 -17.82
N ASP A 45 -13.59 7.39 -16.80
CA ASP A 45 -14.94 7.94 -16.86
C ASP A 45 -15.00 9.18 -17.77
N ALA A 46 -13.95 9.99 -17.80
CA ALA A 46 -13.80 11.09 -18.76
C ALA A 46 -13.84 10.63 -20.23
N VAL A 47 -13.41 9.38 -20.52
CA VAL A 47 -13.46 8.79 -21.86
C VAL A 47 -14.87 8.31 -22.22
N LEU A 48 -15.65 7.86 -21.24
CA LEU A 48 -17.03 7.42 -21.43
C LEU A 48 -18.02 8.58 -21.52
N THR A 49 -17.78 9.65 -20.77
CA THR A 49 -18.66 10.83 -20.67
C THR A 49 -18.36 11.90 -21.72
N ALA A 50 -17.34 11.67 -22.57
CA ALA A 50 -16.93 12.59 -23.61
C ALA A 50 -18.09 12.93 -24.59
N PRO A 51 -18.43 14.22 -24.79
CA PRO A 51 -19.63 14.63 -25.53
C PRO A 51 -19.55 14.40 -27.04
N ASN A 52 -18.35 14.26 -27.60
CA ASN A 52 -18.15 14.05 -29.04
C ASN A 52 -16.90 13.20 -29.33
N ALA A 53 -16.84 12.62 -30.54
CA ALA A 53 -15.74 11.73 -30.95
C ALA A 53 -14.35 12.38 -30.88
N ALA A 54 -14.25 13.70 -31.11
CA ALA A 54 -12.98 14.43 -31.00
C ALA A 54 -12.49 14.55 -29.55
N SER A 55 -13.39 14.88 -28.62
CA SER A 55 -13.12 14.92 -27.17
C SER A 55 -12.80 13.54 -26.62
N GLN A 56 -13.44 12.49 -27.15
CA GLN A 56 -13.14 11.12 -26.78
C GLN A 56 -11.75 10.70 -27.25
N ALA A 57 -11.36 11.04 -28.49
CA ALA A 57 -10.01 10.77 -28.98
C ALA A 57 -8.93 11.51 -28.17
N ALA A 58 -9.20 12.76 -27.76
CA ALA A 58 -8.32 13.53 -26.89
C ALA A 58 -8.21 12.90 -25.48
N ALA A 59 -9.32 12.44 -24.91
CA ALA A 59 -9.33 11.76 -23.62
C ALA A 59 -8.59 10.42 -23.67
N ILE A 60 -8.72 9.67 -24.77
CA ILE A 60 -7.98 8.42 -24.99
C ILE A 60 -6.47 8.68 -25.12
N ALA A 61 -6.07 9.76 -25.81
CA ALA A 61 -4.66 10.13 -25.90
C ALA A 61 -4.09 10.52 -24.52
N ALA A 62 -4.88 11.19 -23.68
CA ALA A 62 -4.50 11.58 -22.33
C ALA A 62 -4.48 10.42 -21.31
N LEU A 63 -5.06 9.25 -21.63
CA LEU A 63 -5.01 8.07 -20.75
C LEU A 63 -3.58 7.56 -20.54
N ALA A 64 -2.71 7.69 -21.56
CA ALA A 64 -1.34 7.20 -21.49
C ALA A 64 -0.49 7.92 -20.42
N ASP A 65 -0.85 9.17 -20.09
CA ASP A 65 -0.14 9.97 -19.08
C ASP A 65 -0.74 9.82 -17.66
N LYS A 66 -1.95 9.26 -17.55
CA LYS A 66 -2.72 9.23 -16.30
C LYS A 66 -2.96 7.83 -15.73
N VAL A 67 -2.75 6.80 -16.54
CA VAL A 67 -3.10 5.42 -16.21
C VAL A 67 -1.91 4.53 -16.57
N ASP A 68 -1.77 3.40 -15.86
CA ASP A 68 -0.71 2.46 -16.15
C ASP A 68 -0.70 2.01 -17.64
N PRO A 69 0.48 1.77 -18.23
CA PRO A 69 0.63 1.47 -19.66
C PRO A 69 -0.22 0.29 -20.12
N ASP A 70 -0.38 -0.73 -19.27
CA ASP A 70 -1.17 -1.93 -19.56
C ASP A 70 -2.68 -1.61 -19.62
N THR A 71 -3.16 -0.78 -18.68
CA THR A 71 -4.56 -0.32 -18.65
C THR A 71 -4.86 0.62 -19.82
N ALA A 72 -3.93 1.52 -20.14
CA ALA A 72 -4.02 2.39 -21.31
C ALA A 72 -4.03 1.57 -22.62
N ALA A 73 -3.22 0.51 -22.72
CA ALA A 73 -3.16 -0.38 -23.88
C ALA A 73 -4.49 -1.14 -24.12
N LEU A 74 -5.19 -1.55 -23.07
CA LEU A 74 -6.52 -2.19 -23.19
C LEU A 74 -7.54 -1.22 -23.81
N VAL A 75 -7.48 0.05 -23.44
CA VAL A 75 -8.40 1.09 -23.94
C VAL A 75 -7.97 1.66 -25.29
N THR A 76 -6.71 1.58 -25.71
CA THR A 76 -6.22 2.08 -27.02
C THR A 76 -6.12 1.01 -28.11
N ASN A 77 -5.72 -0.22 -27.76
CA ASN A 77 -5.51 -1.31 -28.73
C ASN A 77 -6.65 -2.35 -28.77
N GLY A 78 -7.65 -2.24 -27.88
CA GLY A 78 -8.80 -3.16 -27.88
C GLY A 78 -9.64 -3.06 -29.17
N THR A 79 -10.10 -4.21 -29.67
CA THR A 79 -10.92 -4.29 -30.91
C THR A 79 -12.43 -4.25 -30.63
N GLY A 80 -12.85 -4.28 -29.36
CA GLY A 80 -14.25 -4.28 -28.95
C GLY A 80 -14.89 -2.87 -28.87
N PRO A 81 -16.21 -2.82 -28.61
CA PRO A 81 -16.89 -1.56 -28.34
C PRO A 81 -16.28 -0.87 -27.11
N LEU A 82 -16.19 0.45 -27.19
CA LEU A 82 -15.48 1.30 -26.22
C LEU A 82 -15.93 1.09 -24.75
N PRO A 83 -17.23 0.92 -24.44
CA PRO A 83 -17.68 0.58 -23.08
C PRO A 83 -17.14 -0.77 -22.58
N ALA A 84 -17.03 -1.77 -23.45
CA ALA A 84 -16.50 -3.08 -23.07
C ALA A 84 -14.98 -3.04 -22.82
N ARG A 85 -14.25 -2.18 -23.54
CA ARG A 85 -12.82 -1.95 -23.34
C ARG A 85 -12.54 -1.25 -22.02
N VAL A 86 -13.34 -0.22 -21.70
CA VAL A 86 -13.24 0.48 -20.40
C VAL A 86 -13.58 -0.46 -19.25
N ALA A 87 -14.63 -1.28 -19.36
CA ALA A 87 -14.97 -2.28 -18.35
C ALA A 87 -13.85 -3.32 -18.14
N ALA A 88 -13.18 -3.74 -19.22
CA ALA A 88 -12.03 -4.65 -19.12
C ALA A 88 -10.81 -3.99 -18.45
N ALA A 89 -10.55 -2.72 -18.77
CA ALA A 89 -9.50 -1.93 -18.14
C ALA A 89 -9.75 -1.74 -16.63
N GLU A 90 -11.00 -1.45 -16.25
CA GLU A 90 -11.41 -1.29 -14.85
C GLU A 90 -11.27 -2.60 -14.06
N GLN A 91 -11.64 -3.74 -14.67
CA GLN A 91 -11.43 -5.06 -14.05
C GLN A 91 -9.95 -5.41 -13.86
N ASN A 92 -9.09 -5.02 -14.80
CA ASN A 92 -7.65 -5.25 -14.69
C ASN A 92 -7.05 -4.41 -13.55
N MET A 93 -7.41 -3.12 -13.51
CA MET A 93 -6.99 -2.19 -12.46
C MET A 93 -7.39 -2.68 -11.07
N ARG A 94 -8.64 -3.12 -10.85
CA ARG A 94 -9.07 -3.67 -9.54
C ARG A 94 -8.25 -4.90 -9.12
N ARG A 95 -7.87 -5.77 -10.05
CA ARG A 95 -7.04 -6.94 -9.74
C ARG A 95 -5.65 -6.52 -9.30
N GLU A 96 -5.08 -5.54 -10.00
CA GLU A 96 -3.76 -5.02 -9.71
C GLU A 96 -3.71 -4.29 -8.36
N VAL A 97 -4.69 -3.42 -8.07
CA VAL A 97 -4.79 -2.74 -6.77
C VAL A 97 -4.92 -3.76 -5.63
N VAL A 98 -5.73 -4.81 -5.79
CA VAL A 98 -5.84 -5.86 -4.77
C VAL A 98 -4.51 -6.62 -4.59
N ALA A 99 -3.77 -6.87 -5.67
CA ALA A 99 -2.46 -7.52 -5.60
C ALA A 99 -1.42 -6.62 -4.92
N GLN A 100 -1.37 -5.34 -5.29
CA GLN A 100 -0.49 -4.34 -4.68
C GLN A 100 -0.83 -4.12 -3.20
N ALA A 101 -2.11 -4.02 -2.84
CA ALA A 101 -2.56 -3.91 -1.45
C ALA A 101 -2.16 -5.13 -0.62
N LYS A 102 -2.28 -6.35 -1.16
CA LYS A 102 -1.80 -7.56 -0.49
C LYS A 102 -0.29 -7.56 -0.31
N ALA A 103 0.47 -7.13 -1.32
CA ALA A 103 1.92 -7.04 -1.25
C ALA A 103 2.39 -6.00 -0.22
N ALA A 104 1.73 -4.84 -0.17
CA ALA A 104 1.99 -3.79 0.82
C ALA A 104 1.67 -4.30 2.24
N ALA A 105 0.50 -4.91 2.45
CA ALA A 105 0.12 -5.50 3.72
C ALA A 105 1.10 -6.59 4.18
N TYR A 106 1.60 -7.41 3.24
CA TYR A 106 2.60 -8.43 3.53
C TYR A 106 3.93 -7.81 4.00
N LYS A 107 4.43 -6.78 3.29
CA LYS A 107 5.65 -6.06 3.67
C LYS A 107 5.53 -5.42 5.05
N ILE A 108 4.40 -4.80 5.36
CA ILE A 108 4.12 -4.23 6.69
C ILE A 108 4.17 -5.31 7.77
N ARG A 109 3.48 -6.44 7.56
CA ARG A 109 3.51 -7.58 8.50
C ARG A 109 4.92 -8.09 8.72
N LEU A 110 5.71 -8.19 7.65
CA LEU A 110 7.09 -8.68 7.73
C LEU A 110 8.00 -7.71 8.50
N MET A 111 7.83 -6.40 8.31
CA MET A 111 8.54 -5.37 9.08
C MET A 111 8.18 -5.41 10.57
N VAL A 112 6.90 -5.57 10.91
CA VAL A 112 6.45 -5.73 12.31
C VAL A 112 7.09 -6.97 12.93
N ILE A 113 6.96 -8.13 12.28
CA ILE A 113 7.49 -9.40 12.79
C ILE A 113 9.01 -9.30 13.01
N THR A 114 9.75 -8.75 12.04
CA THR A 114 11.22 -8.62 12.16
C THR A 114 11.62 -7.70 13.31
N MET A 115 10.96 -6.55 13.49
CA MET A 115 11.23 -5.67 14.64
C MET A 115 10.82 -6.30 15.98
N THR A 116 9.72 -7.04 16.04
CA THR A 116 9.31 -7.76 17.26
C THR A 116 10.32 -8.84 17.64
N VAL A 117 10.79 -9.63 16.67
CA VAL A 117 11.81 -10.67 16.91
C VAL A 117 13.12 -10.03 17.39
N LEU A 118 13.60 -8.98 16.72
CA LEU A 118 14.82 -8.27 17.13
C LEU A 118 14.67 -7.65 18.52
N GLY A 119 13.53 -7.05 18.83
CA GLY A 119 13.23 -6.51 20.15
C GLY A 119 13.20 -7.58 21.24
N ALA A 120 12.61 -8.75 20.95
CA ALA A 120 12.58 -9.88 21.87
C ALA A 120 14.00 -10.44 22.12
N VAL A 121 14.79 -10.63 21.07
CA VAL A 121 16.19 -11.08 21.18
C VAL A 121 17.02 -10.08 21.98
N PHE A 122 16.88 -8.79 21.68
CA PHE A 122 17.58 -7.73 22.41
C PHE A 122 17.18 -7.71 23.89
N GLY A 123 15.89 -7.83 24.20
CA GLY A 123 15.38 -7.93 25.57
C GLY A 123 15.96 -9.11 26.33
N VAL A 124 15.99 -10.29 25.72
CA VAL A 124 16.57 -11.51 26.32
C VAL A 124 18.08 -11.33 26.57
N LEU A 125 18.83 -10.75 25.63
CA LEU A 125 20.26 -10.47 25.81
C LEU A 125 20.52 -9.44 26.93
N LEU A 126 19.69 -8.41 27.03
CA LEU A 126 19.79 -7.39 28.10
C LEU A 126 19.45 -7.96 29.48
N MET A 127 18.55 -8.94 29.53
CA MET A 127 18.19 -9.70 30.74
C MET A 127 19.15 -10.88 31.02
N GLY A 128 20.31 -10.93 30.35
CA GLY A 128 21.31 -11.98 30.45
C GLY A 128 21.53 -12.50 31.89
N PRO A 129 21.95 -13.78 32.03
CA PRO A 129 21.85 -14.54 33.26
C PRO A 129 22.36 -13.73 34.44
N ASN A 130 21.48 -13.56 35.42
CA ASN A 130 21.74 -12.79 36.63
C ASN A 130 22.95 -13.41 37.33
N LYS A 131 24.17 -12.93 37.04
CA LYS A 131 25.40 -13.26 37.75
C LYS A 131 25.35 -12.56 39.10
N ASN A 132 24.47 -13.02 39.97
CA ASN A 132 24.40 -12.70 41.39
C ASN A 132 23.77 -13.93 42.08
N ASP A 133 24.43 -15.08 41.94
CA ASP A 133 24.62 -16.01 43.05
C ASP A 133 26.06 -15.83 43.53
#